data_AF-A0A177XZC1-F1
#
_entry.id   AF-A0A177XZC1-F1
#
_cell.length_a   1.000
_cell.length_b   1.000
_cell.length_c   1.000
_cell.angle_alpha   90.00
_cell.angle_beta   90.00
_cell.angle_gamma   90.00
#
_symmetry.space_group_name_H-M   'P 1'
#
loop_
_entity.id
_entity.type
_entity.pdbx_description
1 polymer ?
#
loop_
_entity_poly.entity_id
_entity_poly.type
_entity_poly.pdbx_seq_one_letter_code
_entity_poly.pdbx_strand_id
1 'polypeptide(L)'
;MSILRIFLAVVAAIAAWLVIHMLVGELISLAAILFCPEQSTNGGECYVEWWRDIVFVVDVIGVGLSACATILAAVWAANSHRKRVSRVTYCIGMIVASWLAVSMWPNWLVVSSWFSALVIGWLTVKCLDQRYDNKS
;
A
#
# COMPACT_ATOMS: atom_id res chain seq x y z
N MET A 1 -26.68 8.75 -5.35
CA MET A 1 -25.44 8.36 -6.05
C MET A 1 -25.52 6.89 -6.42
N SER A 2 -25.29 6.51 -7.68
CA SER A 2 -25.38 5.11 -8.12
C SER A 2 -24.21 4.28 -7.56
N ILE A 3 -24.50 3.06 -7.09
CA ILE A 3 -23.54 2.05 -6.61
C ILE A 3 -22.36 1.85 -7.57
N LEU A 4 -22.59 2.01 -8.87
CA LEU A 4 -21.57 1.92 -9.92
C LEU A 4 -20.41 2.91 -9.71
N ARG A 5 -20.70 4.14 -9.26
CA ARG A 5 -19.66 5.17 -9.04
C ARG A 5 -18.79 4.85 -7.82
N ILE A 6 -19.37 4.22 -6.80
CA ILE A 6 -18.64 3.77 -5.60
C ILE A 6 -17.67 2.66 -6.01
N PHE A 7 -18.15 1.68 -6.78
CA PHE A 7 -17.30 0.58 -7.25
C PHE A 7 -16.14 1.10 -8.12
N LEU A 8 -16.41 1.99 -9.07
CA LEU A 8 -15.38 2.62 -9.90
C LEU A 8 -14.35 3.40 -9.06
N ALA A 9 -14.78 4.12 -8.02
CA ALA A 9 -13.87 4.83 -7.13
C ALA A 9 -12.95 3.88 -6.36
N VAL A 10 -13.49 2.75 -5.88
CA VAL A 10 -12.68 1.71 -5.20
C VAL A 10 -11.66 1.10 -6.16
N VAL A 11 -12.09 0.75 -7.37
CA VAL A 11 -11.19 0.19 -8.39
C VAL A 11 -10.09 1.19 -8.78
N ALA A 12 -10.46 2.46 -9.00
CA ALA A 12 -9.49 3.50 -9.33
C ALA A 12 -8.49 3.74 -8.20
N ALA A 13 -8.94 3.72 -6.94
CA ALA A 13 -8.06 3.87 -5.78
C ALA A 13 -7.05 2.71 -5.67
N ILE A 14 -7.50 1.47 -5.91
CA ILE A 14 -6.63 0.29 -5.89
C ILE A 14 -5.67 0.31 -7.08
N ALA A 15 -6.12 0.70 -8.27
CA ALA A 15 -5.25 0.84 -9.44
C ALA A 15 -4.17 1.91 -9.19
N ALA A 16 -4.54 3.06 -8.63
CA ALA A 16 -3.59 4.11 -8.24
C ALA A 16 -2.59 3.60 -7.19
N TRP A 17 -3.05 2.83 -6.21
CA TRP A 17 -2.18 2.21 -5.21
C TRP A 17 -1.11 1.31 -5.84
N LEU A 18 -1.50 0.45 -6.79
CA LEU A 18 -0.57 -0.43 -7.51
C LEU A 18 0.46 0.35 -8.34
N VAL A 19 0.01 1.37 -9.07
CA VAL A 19 0.91 2.22 -9.88
C VAL A 19 1.92 2.93 -9.00
N ILE A 20 1.47 3.52 -7.87
CA ILE A 20 2.36 4.20 -6.91
C ILE A 20 3.39 3.20 -6.35
N HIS A 21 2.98 1.98 -6.02
CA HIS A 21 3.89 0.96 -5.51
C HIS A 21 4.97 0.59 -6.54
N MET A 22 4.63 0.47 -7.83
CA MET A 22 5.64 0.22 -8.87
C MET A 22 6.59 1.40 -9.03
N LEU A 23 6.07 2.64 -8.95
CA LEU A 23 6.86 3.86 -9.07
C LEU A 23 7.86 4.03 -7.90
N VAL A 24 7.48 3.60 -6.70
CA VAL A 24 8.37 3.64 -5.53
C VAL A 24 9.59 2.73 -5.73
N GLY A 25 9.43 1.58 -6.37
CA GLY A 25 10.55 0.69 -6.71
C GLY A 25 11.58 1.36 -7.63
N GLU A 26 11.11 2.07 -8.66
CA GLU A 26 11.96 2.87 -9.57
C GLU A 26 12.70 3.99 -8.82
N LEU A 27 12.01 4.71 -7.94
CA LEU A 27 12.61 5.78 -7.13
C LEU A 27 13.68 5.25 -6.16
N ILE A 28 13.45 4.07 -5.57
CA ILE A 28 14.43 3.41 -4.71
C ILE A 28 15.68 3.02 -5.52
N SER A 29 15.52 2.53 -6.75
CA SER A 29 16.65 2.23 -7.65
C SER A 29 17.44 3.49 -8.00
N LEU A 30 16.76 4.60 -8.31
CA LEU A 30 17.39 5.91 -8.53
C LEU A 30 18.14 6.40 -7.30
N ALA A 31 17.55 6.26 -6.12
CA ALA A 31 18.21 6.62 -4.86
C ALA A 31 19.42 5.72 -4.59
N ALA A 32 19.36 4.44 -4.95
CA ALA A 32 20.49 3.52 -4.83
C ALA A 32 21.68 3.99 -5.67
N ILE A 33 21.45 4.46 -6.89
CA ILE A 33 22.51 5.01 -7.75
C ILE A 33 23.17 6.26 -7.13
N LEU A 34 22.40 7.09 -6.41
CA LEU A 34 22.90 8.33 -5.81
C LEU A 34 23.65 8.12 -4.48
N PHE A 35 23.22 7.16 -3.67
CA PHE A 35 23.74 6.97 -2.31
C PHE A 35 24.71 5.80 -2.17
N CYS A 36 24.77 4.90 -3.15
CA CYS A 36 25.65 3.74 -3.08
C CYS A 36 27.08 4.09 -3.52
N PRO A 37 28.12 3.67 -2.77
CA PRO A 37 29.50 3.88 -3.17
C PRO A 37 29.80 3.18 -4.50
N GLU A 38 30.59 3.82 -5.38
CA GLU A 38 30.83 3.42 -6.78
C GLU A 38 31.29 1.95 -6.97
N GLN A 39 31.86 1.32 -5.94
CA GLN A 39 32.33 -0.07 -5.98
C GLN A 39 31.27 -1.10 -5.60
N SER A 40 30.09 -0.67 -5.14
CA SER A 40 29.05 -1.54 -4.59
C SER A 40 27.72 -1.47 -5.36
N THR A 41 27.72 -0.84 -6.54
CA THR A 41 26.55 -0.66 -7.40
C THR A 41 26.71 -1.51 -8.66
N ASN A 42 25.73 -2.38 -8.95
CA ASN A 42 25.66 -3.06 -10.24
C ASN A 42 24.22 -2.99 -10.76
N GLY A 43 24.02 -2.47 -11.97
CA GLY A 43 22.69 -2.43 -12.61
C GLY A 43 21.60 -1.63 -11.88
N GLY A 44 21.95 -0.67 -11.00
CA GLY A 44 20.99 0.10 -10.20
C GLY A 44 20.64 -0.53 -8.85
N GLU A 45 21.20 -1.69 -8.54
CA GLU A 45 21.11 -2.29 -7.20
C GLU A 45 22.35 -1.94 -6.37
N CYS A 46 22.12 -1.55 -5.12
CA CYS A 46 23.16 -1.32 -4.14
C CYS A 46 23.30 -2.53 -3.21
N TYR A 47 24.47 -3.16 -3.19
CA TYR A 47 24.71 -4.40 -2.42
C TYR A 47 25.17 -4.16 -0.98
N VAL A 48 25.14 -2.92 -0.51
CA VAL A 48 25.58 -2.61 0.85
C VAL A 48 24.49 -2.96 1.85
N GLU A 49 24.84 -3.64 2.95
CA GLU A 49 23.87 -4.16 3.92
C GLU A 49 22.94 -3.09 4.49
N TRP A 50 23.48 -1.93 4.85
CA TRP A 50 22.69 -0.82 5.38
C TRP A 50 21.66 -0.29 4.37
N TRP A 51 21.92 -0.38 3.06
CA TRP A 51 20.95 0.01 2.03
C TRP A 51 19.77 -0.96 2.00
N ARG A 52 20.06 -2.27 2.10
CA ARG A 52 19.02 -3.31 2.13
C ARG A 52 18.08 -3.14 3.32
N ASP A 53 18.61 -2.77 4.48
CA ASP A 53 17.81 -2.49 5.68
C ASP A 53 16.93 -1.25 5.51
N ILE A 54 17.46 -0.17 4.92
CA ILE A 54 16.68 1.04 4.63
C ILE A 54 15.55 0.71 3.64
N VAL A 55 15.84 0.02 2.55
CA VAL A 55 14.84 -0.38 1.56
C VAL A 55 13.75 -1.23 2.21
N PHE A 56 14.13 -2.19 3.04
CA PHE A 56 13.18 -3.02 3.78
C PHE A 56 12.26 -2.18 4.66
N VAL A 57 12.81 -1.27 5.47
CA VAL A 57 12.00 -0.43 6.38
C VAL A 57 11.09 0.52 5.60
N VAL A 58 11.62 1.18 4.58
CA VAL A 58 10.87 2.13 3.74
C VAL A 58 9.74 1.44 3.00
N ASP A 59 9.98 0.26 2.42
CA ASP A 59 8.95 -0.49 1.70
C ASP A 59 7.85 -0.97 2.66
N VAL A 60 8.22 -1.61 3.78
CA VAL A 60 7.25 -2.15 4.74
C VAL A 60 6.38 -1.05 5.34
N ILE A 61 6.97 0.07 5.79
CA ILE A 61 6.20 1.20 6.35
C ILE A 61 5.41 1.90 5.25
N GLY A 62 6.03 2.11 4.08
CA GLY A 62 5.43 2.79 2.94
C GLY A 62 4.18 2.08 2.43
N VAL A 63 4.23 0.77 2.28
CA VAL A 63 3.10 -0.07 1.85
C VAL A 63 1.93 0.03 2.81
N GLY A 64 2.19 0.00 4.12
CA GLY A 64 1.16 0.15 5.14
C GLY A 64 0.51 1.53 5.14
N LEU A 65 1.31 2.60 5.10
CA LEU A 65 0.80 3.97 4.99
C LEU A 65 0.03 4.20 3.69
N SER A 66 0.47 3.60 2.59
CA SER A 66 -0.19 3.67 1.29
C SER A 66 -1.56 2.97 1.31
N ALA A 67 -1.67 1.81 1.97
CA ALA A 67 -2.96 1.15 2.20
C ALA A 67 -3.92 2.06 2.99
N CYS A 68 -3.41 2.73 4.04
CA CYS A 68 -4.20 3.70 4.81
C CYS A 68 -4.70 4.86 3.94
N ALA A 69 -3.80 5.50 3.18
CA ALA A 69 -4.14 6.61 2.30
C ALA A 69 -5.19 6.22 1.25
N THR A 70 -5.05 5.02 0.66
CA THR A 70 -6.00 4.46 -0.32
C THR A 70 -7.40 4.30 0.27
N ILE A 71 -7.51 3.75 1.48
CA ILE A 71 -8.80 3.58 2.17
C ILE A 71 -9.42 4.95 2.49
N LEU A 72 -8.62 5.90 3.00
CA LEU A 72 -9.09 7.25 3.29
C LEU A 72 -9.57 7.99 2.04
N ALA A 73 -8.84 7.88 0.93
CA ALA A 73 -9.21 8.48 -0.35
C ALA A 73 -10.53 7.91 -0.88
N ALA A 74 -10.70 6.59 -0.86
CA ALA A 74 -11.95 5.95 -1.28
C ALA A 74 -13.15 6.38 -0.43
N VAL A 75 -12.94 6.50 0.89
CA VAL A 75 -13.97 6.95 1.83
C VAL A 75 -14.31 8.43 1.65
N TRP A 76 -13.31 9.26 1.34
CA TRP A 76 -13.52 10.69 1.08
C TRP A 76 -14.27 10.94 -0.22
N ALA A 77 -13.97 10.16 -1.26
CA ALA A 77 -14.70 10.20 -2.53
C ALA A 77 -16.16 9.71 -2.41
N ALA A 78 -16.49 8.94 -1.36
CA ALA A 78 -17.84 8.47 -1.12
C ALA A 78 -18.70 9.50 -0.35
N ASN A 79 -19.75 10.03 -1.01
CA ASN A 79 -20.71 10.92 -0.33
C ASN A 79 -21.69 10.17 0.60
N SER A 80 -21.86 8.85 0.45
CA SER A 80 -22.73 8.03 1.31
C SER A 80 -22.14 6.65 1.59
N HIS A 81 -22.63 5.97 2.63
CA HIS A 81 -22.21 4.63 3.05
C HIS A 81 -20.69 4.46 3.30
N ARG A 82 -20.03 5.52 3.79
CA ARG A 82 -18.58 5.57 4.06
C ARG A 82 -18.04 4.37 4.83
N LYS A 83 -18.80 3.90 5.83
CA LYS A 83 -18.49 2.68 6.61
C LYS A 83 -18.33 1.46 5.70
N ARG A 84 -19.33 1.21 4.84
CA ARG A 84 -19.34 0.10 3.89
C ARG A 84 -18.23 0.24 2.85
N VAL A 85 -17.98 1.45 2.35
CA VAL A 85 -16.90 1.72 1.38
C VAL A 85 -15.54 1.36 1.97
N SER A 86 -15.23 1.81 3.19
CA SER A 86 -13.94 1.51 3.83
C SER A 86 -13.64 0.01 3.92
N ARG A 87 -14.63 -0.79 4.35
CA ARG A 87 -14.52 -2.25 4.46
C ARG A 87 -14.36 -2.91 3.10
N VAL A 88 -15.12 -2.49 2.10
CA VAL A 88 -15.04 -3.04 0.74
C VAL A 88 -13.68 -2.73 0.12
N THR A 89 -13.19 -1.49 0.23
CA THR A 89 -11.86 -1.10 -0.26
C THR A 89 -10.77 -1.92 0.41
N TYR A 90 -10.82 -2.09 1.72
CA TYR A 90 -9.86 -2.92 2.45
C TYR A 90 -9.91 -4.38 2.00
N CYS A 91 -11.09 -5.00 1.93
CA CYS A 91 -11.20 -6.41 1.52
C CYS A 91 -10.70 -6.64 0.08
N ILE A 92 -11.11 -5.81 -0.88
CA ILE A 92 -10.67 -5.95 -2.28
C ILE A 92 -9.16 -5.68 -2.37
N GLY A 93 -8.67 -4.63 -1.71
CA GLY A 93 -7.25 -4.32 -1.66
C GLY A 93 -6.42 -5.46 -1.09
N MET A 94 -6.86 -6.10 -0.01
CA MET A 94 -6.17 -7.24 0.59
C MET A 94 -6.24 -8.51 -0.26
N ILE A 95 -7.32 -8.74 -1.01
CA ILE A 95 -7.38 -9.85 -1.97
C ILE A 95 -6.33 -9.65 -3.07
N VAL A 96 -6.25 -8.44 -3.65
CA VAL A 96 -5.26 -8.11 -4.66
C VAL A 96 -3.83 -8.19 -4.11
N ALA A 97 -3.60 -7.66 -2.91
CA ALA A 97 -2.28 -7.72 -2.26
C ALA A 97 -1.87 -9.18 -1.94
N SER A 98 -2.80 -10.02 -1.51
CA SER A 98 -2.52 -11.44 -1.24
C SER A 98 -2.22 -12.20 -2.54
N TRP A 99 -2.94 -11.90 -3.63
CA TRP A 99 -2.64 -12.45 -4.94
C TRP A 99 -1.23 -12.08 -5.40
N LEU A 100 -0.86 -10.80 -5.26
CA LEU A 100 0.48 -10.32 -5.60
C LEU A 100 1.56 -11.01 -4.77
N ALA A 101 1.35 -11.10 -3.44
CA ALA A 101 2.29 -11.72 -2.52
C ALA A 101 2.52 -13.22 -2.80
N VAL A 102 1.54 -13.92 -3.37
CA VAL A 102 1.67 -15.33 -3.79
C VAL A 102 2.28 -15.46 -5.18
N SER A 103 1.95 -14.53 -6.10
CA SER A 103 2.46 -14.55 -7.47
C SER A 103 3.93 -14.15 -7.57
N MET A 104 4.38 -13.23 -6.70
CA MET A 104 5.79 -12.96 -6.47
C MET A 104 6.32 -14.05 -5.55
N TRP A 105 7.47 -14.63 -5.90
CA TRP A 105 8.09 -15.64 -5.05
C TRP A 105 8.22 -15.10 -3.61
N PRO A 106 7.81 -15.88 -2.59
CA PRO A 106 7.67 -15.37 -1.23
C PRO A 106 9.05 -15.00 -0.68
N ASN A 107 9.37 -13.72 -0.76
CA ASN A 107 10.53 -13.11 -0.14
C ASN A 107 10.10 -12.46 1.18
N TRP A 108 11.00 -12.40 2.15
CA TRP A 108 10.73 -11.85 3.48
C TRP A 108 10.19 -10.41 3.42
N LEU A 109 10.70 -9.62 2.46
CA LEU A 109 10.22 -8.26 2.19
C LEU A 109 8.75 -8.25 1.73
N VAL A 110 8.38 -9.08 0.77
CA VAL A 110 7.01 -9.19 0.25
C VAL A 110 6.03 -9.60 1.35
N VAL A 111 6.40 -10.60 2.17
CA VAL A 111 5.57 -11.07 3.29
C VAL A 111 5.41 -9.98 4.35
N SER A 112 6.49 -9.26 4.68
CA SER A 112 6.46 -8.19 5.67
C SER A 112 5.64 -6.98 5.21
N SER A 113 5.78 -6.58 3.94
CA SER A 113 5.00 -5.50 3.34
C SER A 113 3.50 -5.86 3.24
N TRP A 114 3.18 -7.10 2.89
CA TRP A 114 1.80 -7.61 2.94
C TRP A 114 1.22 -7.56 4.36
N PHE A 115 1.99 -8.00 5.37
CA PHE A 115 1.54 -7.96 6.76
C PHE A 115 1.34 -6.52 7.26
N SER A 116 2.21 -5.60 6.85
CA SER A 116 2.07 -4.18 7.15
C SER A 116 0.79 -3.58 6.56
N ALA A 117 0.50 -3.86 5.27
CA ALA A 117 -0.77 -3.46 4.65
C ALA A 117 -1.99 -4.02 5.38
N LEU A 118 -1.91 -5.29 5.82
CA LEU A 118 -2.96 -5.94 6.59
C LEU A 118 -3.23 -5.24 7.92
N VAL A 119 -2.18 -5.05 8.73
CA VAL A 119 -2.31 -4.46 10.07
C VAL A 119 -2.76 -3.01 10.00
N ILE A 120 -2.08 -2.18 9.19
CA ILE A 120 -2.40 -0.76 9.09
C ILE A 120 -3.76 -0.56 8.41
N GLY A 121 -4.06 -1.29 7.33
CA GLY A 121 -5.36 -1.23 6.68
C GLY A 121 -6.50 -1.60 7.63
N TRP A 122 -6.34 -2.66 8.43
CA TRP A 122 -7.32 -3.06 9.43
C TRP A 122 -7.53 -2.01 10.53
N LEU A 123 -6.45 -1.44 11.06
CA LEU A 123 -6.51 -0.36 12.04
C LEU A 123 -7.24 0.86 11.47
N THR A 124 -6.96 1.23 10.23
CA THR A 124 -7.64 2.35 9.55
C THR A 124 -9.15 2.11 9.43
N VAL A 125 -9.57 0.91 9.04
CA VAL A 125 -10.99 0.56 8.98
C VAL A 125 -11.64 0.63 10.37
N LYS A 126 -10.98 0.10 11.41
CA LYS A 126 -11.49 0.17 12.79
C LYS A 126 -11.65 1.62 13.29
N CYS A 127 -10.66 2.47 13.06
CA CYS A 127 -10.71 3.88 13.43
C CYS A 127 -11.86 4.61 12.73
N LEU A 128 -12.07 4.30 11.44
CA LEU A 128 -13.19 4.88 10.68
C LEU A 128 -14.54 4.37 11.19
N ASP A 129 -14.67 3.08 11.46
CA ASP A 129 -15.89 2.49 12.01
C ASP A 129 -16.28 3.17 13.33
N GLN A 130 -15.35 3.30 14.29
CA GLN A 130 -15.58 4.01 15.55
C GLN A 130 -15.99 5.47 15.35
N ARG A 131 -15.35 6.17 14.41
CA ARG A 131 -15.65 7.58 14.12
C ARG A 131 -17.05 7.77 13.55
N TYR A 132 -17.53 6.83 12.73
CA TYR A 132 -18.85 6.92 12.14
C TYR A 132 -19.95 6.46 13.11
N ASP A 133 -19.65 5.51 14.00
CA ASP A 133 -20.59 5.07 15.04
C ASP A 133 -20.81 6.13 16.13
N ASN A 134 -19.79 6.91 16.48
CA ASN A 134 -19.92 8.04 17.42
C ASN A 134 -20.67 9.27 16.84
N LYS A 135 -21.02 9.26 15.55
CA LYS A 135 -21.73 10.36 14.87
C LYS A 135 -23.19 10.06 14.56
N SER A 136 -23.66 8.83 14.77
CA SER A 136 -25.08 8.44 14.66
C SER A 136 -25.78 8.56 16.00
#